data_AF-A0A4Q3VLE9-F1
#
_entry.id   AF-A0A4Q3VLE9-F1
#
_cell.length_a   1.000
_cell.length_b   1.000
_cell.length_c   1.000
_cell.angle_alpha   90.00
_cell.angle_beta   90.00
_cell.angle_gamma   90.00
#
_symmetry.space_group_name_H-M   'P 1'
#
loop_
_entity.id
_entity.type
_entity.pdbx_description
1 polymer ?
#
loop_
_entity_poly.entity_id
_entity_poly.type
_entity_poly.pdbx_seq_one_letter_code
_entity_poly.pdbx_strand_id
1 'polypeptide(L)'
;PDAFESIEAYDNYVKLLIKTNCIDNAKKIWWDLRVHPFFNTVEFRICDIPMTVDETITIAALFQAICARIYMLRSKNLNFIQYSRALLNENKWRASRYGVDGYLIDFGKEEEVNTRALIYELLDFIDPVLDHLGSRHRVAFVHHMLEKGTGADRQLAVFEQTKSLASVAEHIQREFLTGI
;
A
#
# COMPACT_ATOMS: atom_id res chain seq x y z
N PRO A 1 -7.29 8.56 -4.75
CA PRO A 1 -8.20 9.74 -4.71
C PRO A 1 -7.81 10.70 -5.84
N ASP A 2 -8.70 11.58 -6.27
CA ASP A 2 -8.28 12.75 -7.04
C ASP A 2 -7.53 13.72 -6.13
N ALA A 3 -6.76 14.64 -6.73
CA ALA A 3 -6.05 15.67 -5.99
C ALA A 3 -7.04 16.75 -5.51
N PHE A 4 -6.94 17.13 -4.24
CA PHE A 4 -7.68 18.23 -3.65
C PHE A 4 -6.69 19.29 -3.17
N GLU A 5 -6.96 20.56 -3.48
CA GLU A 5 -6.08 21.68 -3.11
C GLU A 5 -6.13 21.99 -1.61
N SER A 6 -7.25 21.67 -0.95
CA SER A 6 -7.44 21.89 0.48
C SER A 6 -8.43 20.89 1.09
N ILE A 7 -8.49 20.86 2.43
CA ILE A 7 -9.47 20.05 3.15
C ILE A 7 -10.89 20.55 2.91
N GLU A 8 -11.08 21.86 2.75
CA GLU A 8 -12.37 22.47 2.44
C GLU A 8 -12.87 22.07 1.05
N ALA A 9 -11.97 21.97 0.06
CA ALA A 9 -12.31 21.48 -1.27
C ALA A 9 -12.80 20.03 -1.23
N TYR A 10 -12.14 19.17 -0.43
CA TYR A 10 -12.59 17.81 -0.18
C TYR A 10 -13.95 17.78 0.53
N ASP A 11 -14.15 18.55 1.59
CA ASP A 11 -15.41 18.60 2.34
C ASP A 11 -16.57 19.08 1.45
N ASN A 12 -16.34 20.06 0.59
CA ASN A 12 -17.33 20.54 -0.37
C ASN A 12 -17.70 19.48 -1.39
N TYR A 13 -16.72 18.70 -1.88
CA TYR A 13 -16.96 17.55 -2.75
C TYR A 13 -17.84 16.51 -2.05
N VAL A 14 -17.52 16.14 -0.81
CA VAL A 14 -18.32 15.17 -0.03
C VAL A 14 -19.74 15.69 0.21
N LYS A 15 -19.88 16.97 0.62
CA LYS A 15 -21.18 17.61 0.85
C LYS A 15 -22.03 17.62 -0.41
N LEU A 16 -21.42 17.88 -1.58
CA LEU A 16 -22.12 17.84 -2.85
C LEU A 16 -22.71 16.46 -3.13
N LEU A 17 -21.90 15.39 -2.98
CA LEU A 17 -22.36 14.01 -3.22
C LEU A 17 -23.48 13.59 -2.27
N ILE A 18 -23.44 14.04 -1.01
CA ILE A 18 -24.52 13.80 -0.05
C ILE A 18 -25.77 14.57 -0.44
N LYS A 19 -25.63 15.87 -0.76
CA LYS A 19 -26.75 16.74 -1.14
C LYS A 19 -27.47 16.26 -2.40
N THR A 20 -26.74 15.64 -3.34
CA THR A 20 -27.31 15.08 -4.58
C THR A 20 -27.72 13.61 -4.45
N ASN A 21 -27.74 13.05 -3.23
CA ASN A 21 -28.11 11.66 -2.94
C ASN A 21 -27.24 10.60 -3.66
N CYS A 22 -26.00 10.95 -4.04
CA CYS A 22 -25.07 9.98 -4.61
C CYS A 22 -24.51 9.04 -3.53
N ILE A 23 -24.32 9.54 -2.32
CA ILE A 23 -23.90 8.78 -1.13
C ILE A 23 -24.67 9.25 0.10
N ASP A 24 -24.88 8.37 1.07
CA ASP A 24 -25.49 8.68 2.36
C ASP A 24 -24.48 9.32 3.33
N ASN A 25 -23.21 8.94 3.22
CA ASN A 25 -22.11 9.50 3.99
C ASN A 25 -20.74 9.25 3.32
N ALA A 26 -19.72 9.97 3.79
CA ALA A 26 -18.36 9.91 3.26
C ALA A 26 -17.70 8.50 3.33
N LYS A 27 -18.21 7.58 4.17
CA LYS A 27 -17.68 6.20 4.25
C LYS A 27 -17.97 5.39 2.97
N LYS A 28 -18.90 5.84 2.11
CA LYS A 28 -19.20 5.21 0.81
C LYS A 28 -18.26 5.61 -0.32
N ILE A 29 -17.24 6.42 -0.01
CA ILE A 29 -16.19 6.72 -0.98
C ILE A 29 -15.24 5.50 -1.09
N TRP A 30 -15.19 4.91 -2.28
CA TRP A 30 -14.39 3.74 -2.63
C TRP A 30 -13.06 4.17 -3.25
N TRP A 31 -12.16 4.66 -2.40
CA TRP A 31 -10.78 5.00 -2.79
C TRP A 31 -9.77 4.13 -2.06
N ASP A 32 -8.63 3.90 -2.70
CA ASP A 32 -7.49 3.16 -2.17
C ASP A 32 -6.85 3.83 -0.95
N LEU A 33 -6.99 5.14 -0.84
CA LEU A 33 -6.53 5.96 0.27
C LEU A 33 -7.62 6.98 0.59
N ARG A 34 -7.96 7.15 1.85
CA ARG A 34 -9.07 8.02 2.27
C ARG A 34 -8.77 8.75 3.58
N VAL A 35 -9.13 10.03 3.65
CA VAL A 35 -9.22 10.75 4.92
C VAL A 35 -10.49 10.30 5.64
N HIS A 36 -10.36 9.76 6.84
CA HIS A 36 -11.51 9.24 7.54
C HIS A 36 -12.37 10.40 8.11
N PRO A 37 -13.71 10.36 7.96
CA PRO A 37 -14.58 11.49 8.30
C PRO A 37 -14.81 11.75 9.80
N PHE A 38 -14.44 10.81 10.69
CA PHE A 38 -14.68 10.94 12.14
C PHE A 38 -13.38 10.83 12.95
N PHE A 39 -12.57 9.83 12.67
CA PHE A 39 -11.18 9.73 13.13
C PHE A 39 -10.27 10.61 12.27
N ASN A 40 -9.42 11.43 12.91
CA ASN A 40 -8.41 12.27 12.26
C ASN A 40 -7.25 11.42 11.72
N THR A 41 -7.57 10.48 10.83
CA THR A 41 -6.65 9.48 10.30
C THR A 41 -6.74 9.41 8.77
N VAL A 42 -5.67 8.91 8.17
CA VAL A 42 -5.65 8.50 6.77
C VAL A 42 -5.68 6.98 6.73
N GLU A 43 -6.63 6.44 5.98
CA GLU A 43 -6.86 5.00 5.87
C GLU A 43 -6.34 4.48 4.54
N PHE A 44 -5.39 3.55 4.63
CA PHE A 44 -4.90 2.76 3.50
C PHE A 44 -5.85 1.58 3.28
N ARG A 45 -6.40 1.46 2.07
CA ARG A 45 -7.43 0.48 1.69
C ARG A 45 -7.08 -0.24 0.38
N ILE A 46 -5.80 -0.21 0.01
CA ILE A 46 -5.28 -0.80 -1.24
C ILE A 46 -4.90 -2.28 -1.09
N CYS A 47 -4.61 -2.73 0.13
CA CYS A 47 -4.09 -4.07 0.37
C CYS A 47 -5.19 -5.12 0.44
N ASP A 48 -4.91 -6.29 -0.15
CA ASP A 48 -5.55 -7.54 0.23
C ASP A 48 -5.12 -7.97 1.64
N ILE A 49 -5.74 -9.02 2.17
CA ILE A 49 -5.37 -9.61 3.47
C ILE A 49 -4.05 -10.40 3.28
N PRO A 50 -2.94 -10.02 3.95
CA PRO A 50 -1.69 -10.79 3.91
C PRO A 50 -1.85 -12.18 4.54
N MET A 51 -0.98 -13.12 4.17
CA MET A 51 -1.12 -14.50 4.66
C MET A 51 -0.69 -14.68 6.10
N THR A 52 0.23 -13.85 6.60
CA THR A 52 0.76 -13.95 7.97
C THR A 52 0.61 -12.65 8.74
N VAL A 53 0.66 -12.76 10.08
CA VAL A 53 0.63 -11.61 10.98
C VAL A 53 1.88 -10.74 10.80
N ASP A 54 3.06 -11.35 10.61
CA ASP A 54 4.31 -10.59 10.39
C ASP A 54 4.27 -9.78 9.09
N GLU A 55 3.75 -10.33 7.99
CA GLU A 55 3.53 -9.58 6.76
C GLU A 55 2.59 -8.39 6.97
N THR A 56 1.52 -8.60 7.73
CA THR A 56 0.54 -7.55 8.07
C THR A 56 1.19 -6.42 8.88
N ILE A 57 1.96 -6.76 9.91
CA ILE A 57 2.68 -5.78 10.74
C ILE A 57 3.74 -5.04 9.91
N THR A 58 4.41 -5.74 9.01
CA THR A 58 5.44 -5.17 8.12
C THR A 58 4.83 -4.10 7.21
N ILE A 59 3.70 -4.41 6.56
CA ILE A 59 2.99 -3.45 5.69
C ILE A 59 2.50 -2.25 6.50
N ALA A 60 1.96 -2.46 7.71
CA ALA A 60 1.54 -1.37 8.58
C ALA A 60 2.72 -0.48 9.00
N ALA A 61 3.87 -1.07 9.33
CA ALA A 61 5.10 -0.35 9.66
C ALA A 61 5.63 0.47 8.48
N LEU A 62 5.58 -0.07 7.25
CA LEU A 62 5.91 0.66 6.03
C LEU A 62 5.01 1.89 5.85
N PHE A 63 3.69 1.76 5.98
CA PHE A 63 2.77 2.90 5.87
C PHE A 63 3.05 3.96 6.93
N GLN A 64 3.30 3.56 8.17
CA GLN A 64 3.68 4.50 9.24
C GLN A 64 4.96 5.26 8.88
N ALA A 65 6.00 4.56 8.42
CA ALA A 65 7.28 5.14 8.07
C ALA A 65 7.19 6.07 6.85
N ILE A 66 6.42 5.71 5.82
CA ILE A 66 6.13 6.56 4.65
C ILE A 66 5.45 7.85 5.09
N CYS A 67 4.39 7.77 5.91
CA CYS A 67 3.69 8.93 6.43
C CYS A 67 4.62 9.84 7.24
N ALA A 68 5.41 9.26 8.15
CA ALA A 68 6.37 10.01 8.96
C ALA A 68 7.45 10.69 8.10
N ARG A 69 7.96 9.99 7.08
CA ARG A 69 8.97 10.52 6.17
C ARG A 69 8.44 11.69 5.34
N ILE A 70 7.25 11.55 4.77
CA ILE A 70 6.58 12.60 4.01
C ILE A 70 6.29 13.81 4.91
N TYR A 71 5.81 13.58 6.14
CA TYR A 71 5.57 14.65 7.09
C TYR A 71 6.85 15.42 7.45
N MET A 72 7.96 14.70 7.70
CA MET A 72 9.26 15.30 7.97
C MET A 72 9.82 16.11 6.79
N LEU A 73 9.57 15.68 5.55
CA LEU A 73 9.99 16.44 4.37
C LEU A 73 9.16 17.70 4.20
N ARG A 74 7.84 17.60 4.40
CA ARG A 74 6.93 18.72 4.31
C ARG A 74 7.22 19.80 5.34
N SER A 75 7.62 19.44 6.57
CA SER A 75 8.05 20.42 7.59
C SER A 75 9.35 21.15 7.23
N LYS A 76 10.12 20.63 6.26
CA LYS A 76 11.30 21.26 5.67
C LYS A 76 11.02 21.96 4.33
N ASN A 77 9.74 22.15 3.97
CA ASN A 77 9.29 22.72 2.69
C ASN A 77 9.74 21.94 1.45
N LEU A 78 10.04 20.64 1.59
CA LEU A 78 10.33 19.76 0.47
C LEU A 78 9.03 19.09 0.00
N ASN A 79 8.70 19.27 -1.27
CA ASN A 79 7.51 18.74 -1.92
C ASN A 79 7.88 17.81 -3.08
N PHE A 80 6.92 16.97 -3.48
CA PHE A 80 7.08 16.03 -4.59
C PHE A 80 6.23 16.45 -5.80
N ILE A 81 6.70 16.06 -6.98
CA ILE A 81 5.95 16.19 -8.23
C ILE A 81 4.62 15.43 -8.09
N GLN A 82 3.53 16.09 -8.45
CA GLN A 82 2.21 15.48 -8.51
C GLN A 82 2.01 14.91 -9.91
N TYR A 83 1.94 13.59 -10.01
CA TYR A 83 1.63 12.91 -11.27
C TYR A 83 0.12 12.80 -11.48
N SER A 84 -0.29 12.76 -12.74
CA SER A 84 -1.70 12.56 -13.08
C SER A 84 -2.19 11.19 -12.60
N ARG A 85 -3.47 11.10 -12.24
CA ARG A 85 -4.08 9.84 -11.80
C ARG A 85 -4.00 8.74 -12.87
N ALA A 86 -4.03 9.11 -14.15
CA ALA A 86 -3.88 8.16 -15.25
C ALA A 86 -2.51 7.44 -15.19
N LEU A 87 -1.43 8.18 -14.92
CA LEU A 87 -0.09 7.60 -14.76
C LEU A 87 0.00 6.72 -13.50
N LEU A 88 -0.55 7.19 -12.38
CA LEU A 88 -0.58 6.39 -11.14
C LEU A 88 -1.35 5.07 -11.32
N ASN A 89 -2.44 5.10 -12.08
CA ASN A 89 -3.25 3.90 -12.38
C ASN A 89 -2.49 2.88 -13.22
N GLU A 90 -1.57 3.31 -14.10
CA GLU A 90 -0.72 2.39 -14.88
C GLU A 90 0.19 1.59 -13.95
N ASN A 91 0.91 2.25 -13.03
CA ASN A 91 1.73 1.56 -12.04
C ASN A 91 0.90 0.68 -11.10
N LYS A 92 -0.30 1.13 -10.73
CA LYS A 92 -1.24 0.30 -9.95
C LYS A 92 -1.61 -0.98 -10.70
N TRP A 93 -1.95 -0.88 -11.99
CA TRP A 93 -2.29 -2.03 -12.80
C TRP A 93 -1.12 -3.00 -12.94
N ARG A 94 0.09 -2.48 -13.23
CA ARG A 94 1.33 -3.26 -13.30
C ARG A 94 1.60 -4.01 -11.99
N ALA A 95 1.46 -3.34 -10.85
CA ALA A 95 1.62 -3.95 -9.53
C ALA A 95 0.60 -5.07 -9.29
N SER A 96 -0.69 -4.86 -9.60
CA SER A 96 -1.71 -5.90 -9.46
C SER A 96 -1.49 -7.09 -10.39
N ARG A 97 -0.94 -6.87 -11.60
CA ARG A 97 -0.79 -7.94 -12.61
C ARG A 97 0.49 -8.75 -12.45
N TYR A 98 1.60 -8.09 -12.10
CA TYR A 98 2.95 -8.68 -12.11
C TYR A 98 3.60 -8.72 -10.73
N GLY A 99 3.01 -8.09 -9.72
CA GLY A 99 3.51 -8.11 -8.36
C GLY A 99 4.94 -7.57 -8.22
N VAL A 100 5.70 -8.18 -7.31
CA VAL A 100 7.07 -7.78 -6.98
C VAL A 100 8.09 -8.18 -8.05
N ASP A 101 7.76 -9.14 -8.93
CA ASP A 101 8.65 -9.59 -10.01
C ASP A 101 8.43 -8.82 -11.33
N GLY A 102 7.49 -7.88 -11.33
CA GLY A 102 7.22 -6.99 -12.45
C GLY A 102 8.16 -5.78 -12.53
N TYR A 103 7.71 -4.82 -13.34
CA TYR A 103 8.35 -3.52 -13.53
C TYR A 103 7.31 -2.42 -13.31
N LEU A 104 7.72 -1.33 -12.67
CA LEU A 104 6.94 -0.09 -12.58
C LEU A 104 7.64 1.01 -13.37
N ILE A 105 6.90 2.05 -13.71
CA ILE A 105 7.43 3.21 -14.43
C ILE A 105 8.01 4.19 -13.40
N ASP A 106 9.28 4.56 -13.57
CA ASP A 106 9.86 5.74 -12.94
C ASP A 106 9.55 6.95 -13.84
N PHE A 107 8.61 7.78 -13.42
CA PHE A 107 8.17 8.93 -14.22
C PHE A 107 9.18 10.08 -14.22
N GLY A 108 10.21 10.07 -13.38
CA GLY A 108 11.30 11.04 -13.42
C GLY A 108 12.35 10.66 -14.46
N LYS A 109 12.63 9.37 -14.60
CA LYS A 109 13.58 8.82 -15.58
C LYS A 109 12.92 8.48 -16.93
N GLU A 110 11.59 8.38 -16.96
CA GLU A 110 10.80 7.95 -18.13
C GLU A 110 11.15 6.53 -18.60
N GLU A 111 11.48 5.64 -17.66
CA GLU A 111 11.85 4.25 -17.94
C GLU A 111 11.10 3.26 -17.04
N GLU A 112 11.09 1.99 -17.44
CA GLU A 112 10.62 0.92 -16.57
C GLU A 112 11.75 0.44 -15.65
N VAL A 113 11.43 0.27 -14.37
CA VAL A 113 12.37 -0.13 -13.33
C VAL A 113 11.81 -1.35 -12.62
N ASN A 114 12.69 -2.29 -12.31
CA ASN A 114 12.33 -3.50 -11.59
C ASN A 114 11.67 -3.15 -10.24
N THR A 115 10.51 -3.75 -9.94
CA THR A 115 9.74 -3.42 -8.74
C THR A 115 10.53 -3.68 -7.46
N ARG A 116 11.37 -4.72 -7.39
CA ARG A 116 12.20 -5.01 -6.21
C ARG A 116 13.23 -3.92 -5.97
N ALA A 117 13.85 -3.40 -7.02
CA ALA A 117 14.78 -2.28 -6.91
C ALA A 117 14.08 -1.03 -6.33
N LEU A 118 12.88 -0.72 -6.81
CA LEU A 118 12.08 0.39 -6.26
C LEU A 118 11.66 0.18 -4.80
N ILE A 119 11.41 -1.07 -4.39
CA ILE A 119 11.15 -1.39 -2.98
C ILE A 119 12.39 -1.10 -2.14
N TYR A 120 13.59 -1.45 -2.60
CA TYR A 120 14.84 -1.11 -1.89
C TYR A 120 15.06 0.41 -1.81
N GLU A 121 14.83 1.14 -2.90
CA GLU A 121 14.86 2.62 -2.87
C GLU A 121 13.84 3.20 -1.89
N LEU A 122 12.66 2.60 -1.77
CA LEU A 122 11.66 2.98 -0.77
C LEU A 122 12.16 2.72 0.66
N LEU A 123 12.84 1.60 0.91
CA LEU A 123 13.44 1.30 2.21
C LEU A 123 14.51 2.33 2.59
N ASP A 124 15.39 2.68 1.66
CA ASP A 124 16.39 3.75 1.85
C ASP A 124 15.72 5.10 2.10
N PHE A 125 14.63 5.38 1.38
CA PHE A 125 13.87 6.61 1.53
C PHE A 125 13.30 6.78 2.95
N ILE A 126 12.75 5.72 3.54
CA ILE A 126 12.14 5.76 4.87
C ILE A 126 13.13 5.56 6.02
N ASP A 127 14.33 5.05 5.75
CA ASP A 127 15.36 4.74 6.76
C ASP A 127 15.54 5.81 7.85
N PRO A 128 15.60 7.13 7.53
CA PRO A 128 15.85 8.17 8.53
C PRO A 128 14.80 8.29 9.65
N VAL A 129 13.61 7.69 9.49
CA VAL A 129 12.54 7.75 10.50
C VAL A 129 12.35 6.45 11.28
N LEU A 130 12.99 5.35 10.86
CA LEU A 130 12.69 4.02 11.38
C LEU A 130 13.07 3.84 12.86
N ASP A 131 14.22 4.40 13.27
CA ASP A 131 14.68 4.30 14.66
C ASP A 131 13.82 5.14 15.60
N HIS A 132 13.38 6.31 15.15
CA HIS A 132 12.47 7.16 15.92
C HIS A 132 11.10 6.49 16.14
N LEU A 133 10.61 5.74 15.14
CA LEU A 133 9.36 5.00 15.23
C LEU A 133 9.50 3.66 15.99
N GLY A 134 10.72 3.19 16.24
CA GLY A 134 10.96 1.87 16.84
C GLY A 134 10.56 0.69 15.94
N SER A 135 10.29 0.94 14.65
CA SER A 135 9.71 -0.04 13.72
C SER A 135 10.72 -0.67 12.75
N ARG A 136 12.01 -0.32 12.85
CA ARG A 136 13.09 -0.86 11.99
C ARG A 136 13.06 -2.38 11.88
N HIS A 137 12.93 -3.07 13.00
CA HIS A 137 12.89 -4.54 13.05
C HIS A 137 11.69 -5.14 12.31
N ARG A 138 10.55 -4.44 12.28
CA ARG A 138 9.36 -4.85 11.50
C ARG A 138 9.55 -4.58 10.03
N VAL A 139 10.09 -3.42 9.66
CA VAL A 139 10.36 -3.07 8.26
C VAL A 139 11.41 -4.00 7.63
N ALA A 140 12.41 -4.44 8.40
CA ALA A 140 13.42 -5.39 7.92
C ALA A 140 12.84 -6.73 7.43
N PHE A 141 11.64 -7.10 7.88
CA PHE A 141 10.96 -8.31 7.42
C PHE A 141 10.58 -8.27 5.93
N VAL A 142 10.59 -7.09 5.29
CA VAL A 142 10.42 -6.96 3.83
C VAL A 142 11.41 -7.83 3.06
N HIS A 143 12.66 -7.95 3.52
CA HIS A 143 13.66 -8.82 2.88
C HIS A 143 13.18 -10.28 2.83
N HIS A 144 12.61 -10.76 3.94
CA HIS A 144 12.04 -12.11 4.00
C HIS A 144 10.85 -12.28 3.05
N MET A 145 9.96 -11.29 2.97
CA MET A 145 8.82 -11.30 2.04
C MET A 145 9.28 -11.37 0.58
N LEU A 146 10.33 -10.62 0.24
CA LEU A 146 10.92 -10.64 -1.10
C LEU A 146 11.58 -11.98 -1.41
N GLU A 147 12.28 -12.60 -0.46
CA GLU A 147 12.92 -13.90 -0.65
C GLU A 147 11.91 -15.07 -0.76
N LYS A 148 10.85 -15.05 0.05
CA LYS A 148 9.84 -16.12 0.07
C LYS A 148 8.79 -16.02 -1.03
N GLY A 149 8.75 -14.90 -1.75
CA GLY A 149 7.66 -14.58 -2.67
C GLY A 149 6.41 -14.12 -1.94
N THR A 150 5.45 -13.64 -2.71
CA THR A 150 4.20 -13.08 -2.21
C THR A 150 3.22 -14.16 -1.74
N GLY A 151 2.16 -13.72 -1.06
CA GLY A 151 1.07 -14.63 -0.71
C GLY A 151 0.38 -15.25 -1.94
N ALA A 152 0.35 -14.54 -3.07
CA ALA A 152 -0.19 -15.07 -4.32
C ALA A 152 0.68 -16.22 -4.85
N ASP A 153 2.01 -16.06 -4.83
CA ASP A 153 2.95 -17.09 -5.31
C ASP A 153 2.81 -18.39 -4.51
N ARG A 154 2.68 -18.28 -3.18
CA ARG A 154 2.51 -19.45 -2.30
C ARG A 154 1.16 -20.14 -2.50
N GLN A 155 0.08 -19.37 -2.68
CA GLN A 155 -1.24 -19.93 -2.97
C GLN A 155 -1.27 -20.64 -4.34
N LEU A 156 -0.66 -20.03 -5.36
CA LEU A 156 -0.55 -20.62 -6.69
C LEU A 156 0.27 -21.92 -6.65
N ALA A 157 1.39 -21.96 -5.93
CA ALA A 157 2.20 -23.17 -5.79
C ALA A 157 1.40 -24.34 -5.18
N VAL A 158 0.60 -24.10 -4.14
CA VAL A 158 -0.28 -25.13 -3.55
C VAL A 158 -1.32 -25.59 -4.57
N PHE A 159 -1.96 -24.66 -5.28
CA PHE A 159 -2.94 -25.01 -6.30
C PHE A 159 -2.30 -25.80 -7.46
N GLU A 160 -1.09 -25.45 -7.88
CA GLU A 160 -0.39 -26.14 -8.95
C GLU A 160 -0.08 -27.59 -8.60
N GLN A 161 0.29 -27.86 -7.34
CA GLN A 161 0.60 -29.20 -6.84
C GLN A 161 -0.65 -30.04 -6.58
N THR A 162 -1.71 -29.44 -6.02
CA THR A 162 -2.90 -30.16 -5.52
C THR A 162 -4.09 -30.12 -6.46
N LYS A 163 -4.15 -29.12 -7.35
CA LYS A 163 -5.31 -28.76 -8.17
C LYS A 163 -6.61 -28.57 -7.37
N SER A 164 -6.49 -28.21 -6.09
CA SER A 164 -7.61 -28.14 -5.15
C SER A 164 -7.67 -26.77 -4.47
N LEU A 165 -8.78 -26.04 -4.66
CA LEU A 165 -9.03 -24.78 -3.96
C LEU A 165 -9.24 -24.98 -2.45
N ALA A 166 -9.77 -26.14 -2.05
CA ALA A 166 -9.92 -26.47 -0.63
C ALA A 166 -8.54 -26.56 0.06
N SER A 167 -7.55 -27.16 -0.62
CA SER A 167 -6.18 -27.25 -0.11
C SER A 167 -5.49 -25.89 -0.02
N VAL A 168 -5.81 -24.97 -0.93
CA VAL A 168 -5.34 -23.57 -0.83
C VAL A 168 -5.96 -22.86 0.38
N ALA A 169 -7.27 -23.04 0.61
CA ALA A 169 -7.94 -22.44 1.77
C ALA A 169 -7.38 -22.98 3.11
N GLU A 170 -7.16 -24.30 3.20
CA GLU A 170 -6.51 -24.93 4.35
C GLU A 170 -5.08 -24.39 4.56
N HIS A 171 -4.33 -24.19 3.47
CA HIS A 171 -3.00 -23.60 3.54
C HIS A 171 -3.06 -22.17 4.11
N ILE A 172 -3.94 -21.31 3.61
CA ILE A 172 -4.12 -19.93 4.11
C ILE A 172 -4.47 -19.95 5.61
N GLN A 173 -5.41 -20.81 6.02
CA GLN A 173 -5.81 -20.92 7.42
C GLN A 173 -4.63 -21.33 8.32
N ARG A 174 -3.79 -22.28 7.88
CA ARG A 174 -2.62 -22.73 8.63
C ARG A 174 -1.57 -21.64 8.74
N GLU A 175 -1.28 -20.93 7.64
CA GLU A 175 -0.25 -19.87 7.62
C GLU A 175 -0.63 -18.66 8.47
N PHE A 176 -1.92 -18.33 8.55
CA PHE A 176 -2.38 -17.21 9.38
C PHE A 176 -2.09 -17.43 10.88
N LEU A 177 -2.10 -18.69 11.34
CA LEU A 177 -1.78 -19.03 12.73
C LEU A 177 -0.28 -19.04 13.02
N THR A 178 0.58 -19.05 12.00
CA THR A 178 2.03 -18.91 12.18
C THR A 178 2.36 -17.46 12.57
N GLY A 179 2.69 -17.25 13.84
CA GLY A 179 3.03 -15.93 14.40
C GLY A 179 2.21 -15.52 15.62
N ILE A 180 1.25 -16.36 16.04
CA ILE A 180 0.49 -16.27 17.31
C ILE A 180 0.79 -17.52 18.13
#